data_AF-A0AB73ADE1-F1
#
_entry.id   AF-A0AB73ADE1-F1
#
_cell.length_a   1.000
_cell.length_b   1.000
_cell.length_c   1.000
_cell.angle_alpha   90.00
_cell.angle_beta   90.00
_cell.angle_gamma   90.00
#
_symmetry.space_group_name_H-M   'P 1'
#
loop_
_entity.id
_entity.type
_entity.pdbx_description
1 polymer ?
#
loop_
_entity_poly.entity_id
_entity_poly.type
_entity_poly.pdbx_seq_one_letter_code
_entity_poly.pdbx_strand_id
1 'polypeptide(L)'
;MKLKDGFYTDAYGIGGLMMDLPTKNPIKQEESEIKVGDMVRCIVEEFIHPIRGYVERVYNHSAVIRIENTMDCDKELAKSKANIAVVRLVDMKAI
;
A
#
# COMPACT_ATOMS: atom_id res chain seq x y z
N MET A 1 -41.54 -35.50 -26.15
CA MET A 1 -41.79 -34.77 -24.88
C MET A 1 -40.61 -33.81 -24.70
N LYS A 2 -40.83 -32.49 -24.83
CA LYS A 2 -39.75 -31.48 -24.67
C LYS A 2 -39.55 -31.25 -23.17
N LEU A 3 -38.42 -31.67 -22.60
CA LEU A 3 -38.05 -31.27 -21.24
C LEU A 3 -37.89 -29.75 -21.22
N LYS A 4 -38.82 -29.06 -20.57
CA LYS A 4 -38.68 -27.67 -20.15
C LYS A 4 -37.86 -27.67 -18.87
N ASP A 5 -36.55 -27.92 -19.00
CA ASP A 5 -35.65 -27.87 -17.86
C ASP A 5 -35.14 -26.44 -17.74
N GLY A 6 -35.80 -25.67 -16.86
CA GLY A 6 -35.39 -24.31 -16.50
C GLY A 6 -33.99 -24.24 -15.87
N PHE A 7 -33.36 -25.39 -15.65
CA PHE A 7 -32.03 -25.58 -15.07
C PHE A 7 -30.89 -25.05 -15.96
N TYR A 8 -31.12 -24.92 -17.28
CA TYR A 8 -30.11 -24.43 -18.24
C TYR A 8 -30.36 -23.00 -18.74
N THR A 9 -31.42 -22.34 -18.27
CA THR A 9 -31.76 -20.96 -18.68
C THR A 9 -31.28 -19.89 -17.72
N ASP A 10 -30.70 -20.25 -16.59
CA ASP A 10 -30.13 -19.30 -15.66
C ASP A 10 -28.80 -18.75 -16.19
N ALA A 11 -28.70 -17.42 -16.32
CA ALA A 11 -27.45 -16.71 -16.58
C ALA A 11 -26.42 -16.84 -15.44
N TYR A 12 -26.76 -17.63 -14.41
CA TYR A 12 -26.01 -17.91 -13.21
C TYR A 12 -25.65 -19.39 -13.23
N GLY A 13 -24.35 -19.68 -13.35
CA GLY A 13 -23.82 -21.04 -13.42
C GLY A 13 -24.34 -21.94 -12.30
N ILE A 14 -24.35 -23.24 -12.58
CA ILE A 14 -24.78 -24.30 -11.64
C ILE A 14 -24.18 -24.03 -10.26
N GLY A 15 -25.06 -23.88 -9.26
CA GLY A 15 -24.67 -23.73 -7.86
C GLY A 15 -24.84 -22.34 -7.25
N GLY A 16 -25.49 -21.38 -7.93
CA GLY A 16 -25.98 -20.14 -7.29
C GLY A 16 -24.91 -19.30 -6.59
N LEU A 17 -23.63 -19.52 -6.91
CA LEU A 17 -22.53 -18.77 -6.36
C LEU A 17 -22.42 -17.47 -7.14
N MET A 18 -23.06 -16.42 -6.62
CA MET A 18 -22.66 -15.05 -6.93
C MET A 18 -21.17 -14.95 -6.65
N MET A 19 -20.37 -14.77 -7.69
CA MET A 19 -19.09 -14.07 -7.52
C MET A 19 -19.48 -12.68 -7.02
N ASP A 20 -19.22 -12.42 -5.75
CA ASP A 20 -19.19 -11.07 -5.21
C ASP A 20 -18.05 -10.36 -5.97
N LEU A 21 -18.40 -9.72 -7.09
CA LEU A 21 -17.59 -8.67 -7.68
C LEU A 21 -17.37 -7.68 -6.55
N PRO A 22 -16.13 -7.41 -6.12
CA PRO A 22 -15.91 -6.43 -5.07
C PRO A 22 -16.42 -5.09 -5.59
N THR A 23 -17.62 -4.73 -5.16
CA THR A 23 -18.16 -3.37 -5.21
C THR A 23 -17.40 -2.59 -4.17
N LYS A 24 -16.17 -2.26 -4.52
CA LYS A 24 -15.42 -1.19 -3.90
C LYS A 24 -14.69 -0.56 -5.05
N ASN A 25 -15.21 0.58 -5.50
CA ASN A 25 -14.35 1.61 -6.08
C ASN A 25 -13.01 1.50 -5.36
N PRO A 26 -11.88 1.29 -6.05
CA PRO A 26 -10.61 1.49 -5.39
C PRO A 26 -10.77 2.87 -4.76
N ILE A 27 -10.68 2.93 -3.43
CA ILE A 27 -10.48 4.20 -2.74
C ILE A 27 -9.38 4.81 -3.58
N LYS A 28 -9.68 5.88 -4.33
CA LYS A 28 -8.68 6.54 -5.14
C LYS A 28 -7.60 6.84 -4.12
N GLN A 29 -6.53 6.05 -4.16
CA GLN A 29 -5.29 6.44 -3.54
C GLN A 29 -5.07 7.74 -4.29
N GLU A 30 -5.31 8.87 -3.62
CA GLU A 30 -4.85 10.15 -4.14
C GLU A 30 -3.45 9.83 -4.59
N GLU A 31 -3.24 9.88 -5.91
CA GLU A 31 -1.95 9.61 -6.52
C GLU A 31 -1.06 10.68 -5.90
N SER A 32 -0.51 10.35 -4.74
CA SER A 32 0.38 11.20 -4.01
C SER A 32 1.56 11.13 -4.95
N GLU A 33 1.68 12.16 -5.78
CA GLU A 33 2.82 12.40 -6.65
C GLU A 33 4.02 12.65 -5.72
N ILE A 34 4.43 11.62 -4.98
CA ILE A 34 5.56 11.64 -4.08
C ILE A 34 6.76 11.79 -4.99
N LYS A 35 7.35 12.98 -5.03
CA LYS A 35 8.52 13.26 -5.84
C LYS A 35 9.77 12.99 -5.00
N VAL A 36 10.87 12.73 -5.70
CA VAL A 36 12.17 12.68 -5.07
C VAL A 36 12.46 14.05 -4.46
N GLY A 37 12.78 14.07 -3.16
CA GLY A 37 13.00 15.29 -2.39
C GLY A 37 11.82 15.73 -1.50
N ASP A 38 10.65 15.10 -1.60
CA ASP A 38 9.54 15.41 -0.70
C ASP A 38 9.81 14.93 0.73
N MET A 39 9.35 15.73 1.71
CA MET A 39 9.34 15.31 3.10
C MET A 39 8.12 14.42 3.34
N VAL A 40 8.37 13.18 3.75
CA VAL A 40 7.33 12.19 4.00
C VAL A 40 7.38 11.71 5.44
N ARG A 41 6.20 11.47 6.00
CA ARG A 41 6.03 10.66 7.20
C ARG A 41 5.68 9.25 6.75
N CYS A 42 6.38 8.27 7.27
CA CYS A 42 6.16 6.88 6.90
C CYS A 42 6.17 5.96 8.11
N ILE A 43 5.37 4.91 7.99
CA ILE A 43 5.36 3.80 8.94
C ILE A 43 6.18 2.69 8.27
N VAL A 44 7.21 2.24 8.97
CA VAL A 44 8.10 1.19 8.48
C VAL A 44 7.96 0.04 9.43
N GLU A 45 7.75 -1.18 8.92
CA GLU A 45 7.58 -2.36 9.78
C GLU A 45 8.78 -2.61 10.70
N GLU A 46 9.96 -2.13 10.30
CA GLU A 46 11.19 -2.25 11.07
C GLU A 46 11.32 -1.25 12.23
N PHE A 47 10.50 -0.19 12.22
CA PHE A 47 10.53 0.88 13.20
C PHE A 47 9.27 0.86 14.04
N ILE A 48 9.40 1.07 15.35
CA ILE A 48 8.24 1.07 16.25
C ILE A 48 7.42 2.34 16.03
N HIS A 49 8.09 3.45 15.71
CA HIS A 49 7.48 4.76 15.53
C HIS A 49 7.54 5.22 14.08
N PRO A 50 6.55 6.04 13.64
CA PRO A 50 6.60 6.64 12.32
C PRO A 50 7.81 7.56 12.21
N ILE A 51 8.56 7.39 11.14
CA ILE A 51 9.78 8.16 10.86
C ILE A 51 9.47 9.30 9.89
N ARG A 52 10.26 10.37 10.00
CA ARG A 52 10.21 11.50 9.07
C ARG A 52 11.51 11.51 8.27
N GLY A 53 11.36 11.64 6.96
CA GLY A 53 12.50 11.61 6.07
C GLY A 53 12.18 12.19 4.71
N TYR A 54 13.22 12.26 3.89
CA TYR A 54 13.11 12.70 2.50
C TYR A 54 13.13 11.51 1.57
N VAL A 55 12.35 11.59 0.49
CA VAL A 55 12.35 10.56 -0.54
C VAL A 55 13.60 10.70 -1.39
N GLU A 56 14.46 9.69 -1.38
CA GLU A 56 15.67 9.67 -2.19
C GLU A 56 15.42 8.99 -3.54
N ARG A 57 14.65 7.90 -3.54
CA ARG A 57 14.28 7.18 -4.76
C ARG A 57 12.88 6.62 -4.67
N VAL A 58 12.16 6.64 -5.79
CA VAL A 58 10.83 6.04 -5.93
C VAL A 58 10.91 4.89 -6.94
N TYR A 59 10.31 3.76 -6.58
CA TYR A 59 10.06 2.60 -7.42
C TYR A 59 8.55 2.36 -7.54
N ASN A 60 8.11 1.42 -8.38
CA ASN A 60 6.69 1.18 -8.65
C ASN A 60 5.83 0.87 -7.40
N HIS A 61 6.39 0.20 -6.39
CA HIS A 61 5.64 -0.19 -5.17
C HIS A 61 6.33 0.19 -3.86
N SER A 62 7.50 0.82 -3.93
CA SER A 62 8.31 1.13 -2.77
C SER A 62 9.13 2.37 -3.03
N ALA A 63 9.53 3.06 -1.98
CA ALA A 63 10.45 4.18 -2.08
C ALA A 63 11.50 4.07 -0.99
N VAL A 64 12.70 4.52 -1.34
CA VAL A 64 13.84 4.66 -0.45
C VAL A 64 13.78 6.06 0.11
N ILE A 65 13.75 6.11 1.44
CA ILE A 65 13.77 7.37 2.17
C ILE A 65 15.05 7.48 2.98
N ARG A 66 15.55 8.71 3.00
CA ARG A 66 16.61 9.12 3.90
C ARG A 66 15.97 9.66 5.17
N ILE A 67 16.23 8.98 6.26
CA ILE A 67 15.67 9.28 7.57
C ILE A 67 16.36 10.54 8.11
N GLU A 68 15.58 11.60 8.37
CA GLU A 68 16.09 12.82 8.99
C GLU A 68 15.82 12.80 10.50
N ASN A 69 14.61 12.39 10.88
CA ASN A 69 14.19 12.43 12.28
C ASN A 69 13.43 11.16 12.67
N THR A 70 13.86 10.56 13.79
CA THR A 70 13.23 9.40 14.43
C THR A 70 13.11 9.61 15.91
N MET A 71 12.29 8.79 16.56
CA MET A 71 12.26 8.69 18.02
C MET A 71 13.60 8.18 18.54
N ASP A 72 13.92 8.50 19.80
CA ASP A 72 15.21 8.19 20.42
C ASP A 72 15.51 6.69 20.46
N CYS A 73 14.50 5.87 20.78
CA CYS A 73 14.59 4.40 20.76
C CYS A 73 14.98 3.83 19.39
N ASP A 74 14.66 4.54 18.31
CA ASP A 74 14.87 4.11 16.94
C ASP A 74 16.15 4.74 16.33
N LYS A 75 16.81 5.68 17.02
CA LYS A 75 18.00 6.38 16.51
C LYS A 75 19.20 5.45 16.30
N GLU A 76 19.40 4.49 17.20
CA GLU A 76 20.51 3.53 17.09
C GLU A 76 20.30 2.62 15.88
N LEU A 77 19.06 2.17 15.65
CA LEU A 77 18.69 1.36 14.50
C LEU A 77 18.86 2.14 13.19
N ALA A 78 18.42 3.40 13.15
CA ALA A 78 18.62 4.28 12.01
C ALA A 78 20.11 4.48 11.70
N LYS A 79 20.95 4.75 12.72
CA LYS A 79 22.40 4.91 12.55
C LYS A 79 23.07 3.63 12.03
N SER A 80 22.68 2.47 12.56
CA SER A 80 23.19 1.16 12.12
C SER A 80 22.91 0.91 10.63
N LYS A 81 21.82 1.47 10.11
CA LYS A 81 21.39 1.35 8.70
C LYS A 81 21.71 2.58 7.85
N ALA A 82 22.68 3.40 8.26
CA ALA A 82 23.11 4.60 7.54
C ALA A 82 21.99 5.64 7.29
N ASN A 83 20.94 5.63 8.13
CA ASN A 83 19.76 6.48 8.03
C ASN A 83 18.98 6.30 6.72
N ILE A 84 18.93 5.07 6.21
CA ILE A 84 18.16 4.72 5.01
C ILE A 84 17.08 3.71 5.40
N ALA A 85 15.85 3.92 4.93
CA ALA A 85 14.75 2.98 5.06
C ALA A 85 14.06 2.73 3.72
N VAL A 86 13.55 1.52 3.55
CA VAL A 86 12.70 1.14 2.42
C VAL A 86 11.28 1.04 2.92
N VAL A 87 10.37 1.73 2.25
CA VAL A 87 8.98 1.84 2.68
C VAL A 87 8.07 1.62 1.48
N ARG A 88 6.93 0.98 1.70
CA ARG A 88 5.90 0.83 0.66
C ARG A 88 5.19 2.17 0.45
N LEU A 89 4.83 2.48 -0.79
CA LEU A 89 4.15 3.74 -1.12
C LEU A 89 2.80 3.91 -0.38
N VAL A 90 2.13 2.80 -0.04
CA VAL A 90 0.86 2.80 0.71
C VAL A 90 1.01 3.26 2.16
N ASP A 91 2.21 3.11 2.74
CA ASP A 91 2.53 3.45 4.13
C ASP A 91 3.23 4.82 4.23
N MET A 92 3.31 5.55 3.11
CA MET A 92 3.86 6.90 3.04
C MET A 92 2.75 7.95 3.04
N LYS A 93 3.01 9.05 3.74
CA LYS A 93 2.17 10.25 3.72
C LYS A 93 3.04 11.48 3.51
N ALA A 94 2.82 12.20 2.41
CA ALA A 94 3.42 13.51 2.21
C ALA A 94 2.91 14.51 3.27
N ILE A 95 3.78 15.40 3.72
CA ILE A 95 3.49 16.43 4.75
C ILE A 95 3.41 17.80 4.09
#